data_AF-A0A1V5YRQ8-F1
#
_entry.id   AF-A0A1V5YRQ8-F1
#
_cell.length_a   1.000
_cell.length_b   1.000
_cell.length_c   1.000
_cell.angle_alpha   90.00
_cell.angle_beta   90.00
_cell.angle_gamma   90.00
#
_symmetry.space_group_name_H-M   'P 1'
#
loop_
_entity.id
_entity.type
_entity.pdbx_description
1 polymer ?
#
loop_
_entity_poly.entity_id
_entity_poly.type
_entity_poly.pdbx_seq_one_letter_code
_entity_poly.pdbx_strand_id
1 'polypeptide(L)'
;MKPIKFLLLSFLMASFSVFTSCEPKEDPIDPDAGKPKVENLTLTPESGLKYGDNVKITANLSDEVGLRTYTIQMSNVAGTIYEKTEMLTGKTFDLDLNIPIPLPKNAVAGDMKVTLTVKNSGNQIASGEKTISNLALPVFSNLYLVISNTAYPMAKNGDVFEVEEFFAAGAVGKIYANADKTGLFWGMEGEEIIALGANDIVIGKGEEEFFKVSFDPISFTLTIGDSQTWSQITEGLYIYGNISGHWADGEISSEKAKMLMQGYALGGRKMWAWTAPSTGTGDPEDDMWGNIVPGQFRFKKAGVEEYITFDGTKIVTGADNKEKSFIISAGGPFTFRVFTDASGKVTMVRCEDGSKTLDYTNDGIFINGVKAVESMSFAGQALNIVPGNYFVYEGTMKLTKDQSVTSSGVNLSTAYCDPDAFTGKGNPTWTFIQATSEYYVLIDAFSGNIYIRNNKGYPEALYMDGWSWGKYPDDPKKVWDPNTRLTLYRVGTTNVYEAQAYIYTWGGNCRFFSAPAIEGTDYGKREFQPKHFESVELSDGIIALPVPAEHSYYKISVDVKDGFTWNEDKMDGEYYTLVPTNDKKFTVTFTPL
;
A
#
# COMPACT_ATOMS: atom_id res chain seq x y z
N MET A 1 108.51 10.83 -6.14
CA MET A 1 108.35 11.04 -7.59
C MET A 1 107.35 10.01 -8.12
N LYS A 2 106.22 10.48 -8.69
CA LYS A 2 105.34 9.71 -9.61
C LYS A 2 106.06 9.59 -10.98
N PRO A 3 105.71 8.70 -11.96
CA PRO A 3 104.35 8.43 -12.52
C PRO A 3 104.01 6.93 -12.81
N ILE A 4 102.75 6.45 -12.82
CA ILE A 4 101.59 6.58 -13.77
C ILE A 4 101.72 5.74 -15.06
N LYS A 5 100.85 4.73 -15.31
CA LYS A 5 99.66 4.69 -16.24
C LYS A 5 99.28 3.26 -16.76
N PHE A 6 97.98 2.91 -16.66
CA PHE A 6 97.03 2.31 -17.67
C PHE A 6 97.45 1.03 -18.45
N LEU A 7 96.62 0.06 -18.88
CA LEU A 7 95.18 -0.29 -18.89
C LEU A 7 95.06 -1.69 -19.59
N LEU A 8 93.89 -2.35 -19.52
CA LEU A 8 93.24 -3.24 -20.54
C LEU A 8 93.44 -4.79 -20.55
N LEU A 9 92.31 -5.48 -20.25
CA LEU A 9 91.50 -6.36 -21.15
C LEU A 9 91.49 -7.91 -20.95
N SER A 10 90.25 -8.40 -20.69
CA SER A 10 89.54 -9.60 -21.20
C SER A 10 89.90 -11.06 -20.85
N PHE A 11 88.91 -11.73 -20.25
CA PHE A 11 88.30 -13.06 -20.54
C PHE A 11 89.20 -14.29 -20.77
N LEU A 12 89.04 -15.36 -19.95
CA LEU A 12 88.29 -16.59 -20.33
C LEU A 12 88.23 -17.61 -19.16
N MET A 13 87.12 -18.34 -19.17
CA MET A 13 86.64 -19.45 -18.33
C MET A 13 87.65 -20.55 -17.93
N ALA A 14 87.49 -21.07 -16.71
CA ALA A 14 87.07 -22.45 -16.41
C ALA A 14 87.45 -22.83 -14.97
N SER A 15 86.48 -22.85 -14.06
CA SER A 15 86.65 -23.50 -12.76
C SER A 15 85.34 -24.10 -12.23
N PHE A 16 85.38 -25.43 -12.12
CA PHE A 16 84.82 -26.27 -11.07
C PHE A 16 83.34 -26.14 -10.69
N SER A 17 82.55 -27.04 -11.26
CA SER A 17 81.46 -27.78 -10.61
C SER A 17 82.08 -28.84 -9.65
N VAL A 18 81.56 -29.26 -8.49
CA VAL A 18 80.32 -29.05 -7.74
C VAL A 18 80.64 -29.45 -6.28
N PHE A 19 80.27 -28.66 -5.28
CA PHE A 19 79.87 -29.19 -3.97
C PHE A 19 78.48 -28.64 -3.68
N THR A 20 77.51 -29.54 -3.56
CA THR A 20 76.10 -29.22 -3.33
C THR A 20 75.90 -28.79 -1.88
N SER A 21 75.84 -27.49 -1.65
CA SER A 21 75.15 -26.91 -0.50
C SER A 21 73.76 -26.52 -0.98
N CYS A 22 72.72 -27.22 -0.50
CA CYS A 22 71.36 -26.75 -0.62
C CYS A 22 71.22 -25.47 0.20
N GLU A 23 71.34 -24.30 -0.44
CA GLU A 23 70.62 -23.13 0.03
C GLU A 23 69.13 -23.51 -0.02
N PRO A 24 68.36 -23.34 1.08
CA PRO A 24 66.93 -23.43 0.96
C PRO A 24 66.53 -22.35 -0.05
N LYS A 25 65.92 -22.77 -1.16
CA LYS A 25 65.07 -21.85 -1.92
C LYS A 25 64.09 -21.32 -0.89
N GLU A 26 64.22 -20.05 -0.53
CA GLU A 26 63.07 -19.33 0.00
C GLU A 26 62.01 -19.47 -1.09
N ASP A 27 60.99 -20.30 -0.81
CA ASP A 27 59.79 -20.28 -1.62
C ASP A 27 59.36 -18.81 -1.69
N PRO A 28 59.02 -18.29 -2.88
CA PRO A 28 58.61 -16.91 -3.00
C PRO A 28 57.49 -16.66 -1.99
N ILE A 29 57.74 -15.75 -1.04
CA ILE A 29 56.72 -15.33 -0.08
C ILE A 29 55.53 -14.86 -0.90
N ASP A 30 54.44 -15.60 -0.87
CA ASP A 30 53.21 -15.22 -1.55
C ASP A 30 52.75 -13.89 -0.94
N PRO A 31 52.77 -12.79 -1.71
CA PRO A 31 52.40 -11.46 -1.20
C PRO A 31 50.91 -11.39 -0.79
N ASP A 32 50.11 -12.41 -1.13
CA ASP A 32 48.69 -12.54 -0.78
C ASP A 32 48.43 -13.59 0.32
N ALA A 33 49.48 -14.20 0.89
CA ALA A 33 49.35 -15.13 2.00
C ALA A 33 48.60 -14.50 3.19
N GLY A 34 47.53 -15.18 3.62
CA GLY A 34 46.68 -14.78 4.74
C GLY A 34 45.69 -13.66 4.43
N LYS A 35 45.69 -13.05 3.23
CA LYS A 35 44.66 -12.07 2.87
C LYS A 35 43.31 -12.76 2.57
N PRO A 36 42.19 -12.09 2.86
CA PRO A 36 40.89 -12.55 2.36
C PRO A 36 40.86 -12.46 0.82
N LYS A 37 39.90 -13.16 0.20
CA LYS A 37 39.68 -13.16 -1.25
C LYS A 37 38.30 -12.60 -1.57
N VAL A 38 38.24 -11.87 -2.69
CA VAL A 38 37.00 -11.40 -3.33
C VAL A 38 36.97 -12.02 -4.72
N GLU A 39 36.06 -12.98 -4.93
CA GLU A 39 35.94 -13.72 -6.19
C GLU A 39 34.56 -13.48 -6.81
N ASN A 40 34.47 -13.59 -8.14
CA ASN A 40 33.21 -13.49 -8.90
C ASN A 40 32.39 -12.20 -8.62
N LEU A 41 33.06 -11.07 -8.36
CA LEU A 41 32.36 -9.79 -8.22
C LEU A 41 31.65 -9.43 -9.52
N THR A 42 30.33 -9.35 -9.48
CA THR A 42 29.48 -8.97 -10.60
C THR A 42 28.50 -7.88 -10.21
N LEU A 43 28.18 -7.02 -11.17
CA LEU A 43 27.09 -6.06 -11.09
C LEU A 43 26.02 -6.47 -12.09
N THR A 44 24.74 -6.39 -11.72
CA THR A 44 23.65 -6.67 -12.66
C THR A 44 22.51 -5.68 -12.42
N PRO A 45 22.18 -4.83 -13.40
CA PRO A 45 22.90 -4.55 -14.67
C PRO A 45 24.27 -3.85 -14.50
N GLU A 46 25.19 -3.97 -15.48
CA GLU A 46 26.46 -3.22 -15.52
C GLU A 46 26.37 -1.86 -16.26
N SER A 47 25.23 -1.55 -16.90
CA SER A 47 25.03 -0.30 -17.65
C SER A 47 23.53 -0.01 -17.87
N GLY A 48 23.22 1.17 -18.41
CA GLY A 48 21.84 1.57 -18.69
C GLY A 48 21.03 1.92 -17.44
N LEU A 49 21.72 2.18 -16.33
CA LEU A 49 21.14 2.57 -15.05
C LEU A 49 21.11 4.10 -14.92
N LYS A 50 20.21 4.59 -14.08
CA LYS A 50 20.21 5.96 -13.55
C LYS A 50 20.34 5.92 -12.03
N TYR A 51 20.74 7.04 -11.42
CA TYR A 51 20.63 7.17 -9.96
C TYR A 51 19.20 6.86 -9.52
N GLY A 52 19.06 6.11 -8.43
CA GLY A 52 17.79 5.57 -7.95
C GLY A 52 17.43 4.16 -8.42
N ASP A 53 18.03 3.68 -9.51
CA ASP A 53 17.84 2.29 -9.91
C ASP A 53 18.55 1.36 -8.92
N ASN A 54 18.05 0.13 -8.82
CA ASN A 54 18.70 -0.91 -8.04
C ASN A 54 19.79 -1.61 -8.86
N VAL A 55 20.92 -1.88 -8.23
CA VAL A 55 21.98 -2.73 -8.78
C VAL A 55 22.15 -3.96 -7.89
N LYS A 56 22.14 -5.14 -8.52
CA LYS A 56 22.50 -6.39 -7.86
C LYS A 56 24.01 -6.51 -7.80
N ILE A 57 24.57 -6.71 -6.61
CA ILE A 57 26.00 -6.93 -6.36
C ILE A 57 26.15 -8.34 -5.79
N THR A 58 26.88 -9.19 -6.51
CA THR A 58 27.21 -10.53 -6.01
C THR A 58 28.71 -10.77 -6.02
N ALA A 59 29.21 -11.51 -5.02
CA ALA A 59 30.61 -11.90 -4.91
C ALA A 59 30.74 -13.08 -3.92
N ASN A 60 31.79 -13.89 -4.08
CA ASN A 60 32.19 -14.89 -3.10
C ASN A 60 33.35 -14.35 -2.28
N LEU A 61 33.17 -14.25 -0.97
CA LEU A 61 34.19 -13.80 -0.03
C LEU A 61 34.74 -15.02 0.71
N SER A 62 36.06 -15.16 0.80
CA SER A 62 36.68 -16.28 1.52
C SER A 62 37.98 -15.90 2.23
N ASP A 63 38.30 -16.59 3.32
CA ASP A 63 39.54 -16.42 4.07
C ASP A 63 39.87 -17.70 4.88
N GLU A 64 41.15 -18.00 5.08
CA GLU A 64 41.57 -19.22 5.78
C GLU A 64 41.44 -19.13 7.31
N VAL A 65 41.48 -17.91 7.88
CA VAL A 65 41.48 -17.63 9.32
C VAL A 65 40.07 -17.24 9.81
N GLY A 66 39.37 -16.42 9.04
CA GLY A 66 38.00 -15.98 9.28
C GLY A 66 37.76 -14.53 8.86
N LEU A 67 36.63 -14.26 8.20
CA LEU A 67 36.17 -12.94 7.78
C LEU A 67 35.70 -12.11 8.96
N ARG A 68 35.82 -10.78 8.86
CA ARG A 68 35.40 -9.82 9.90
C ARG A 68 34.41 -8.78 9.40
N THR A 69 34.69 -8.14 8.28
CA THR A 69 33.78 -7.16 7.66
C THR A 69 33.87 -7.20 6.15
N TYR A 70 32.81 -6.74 5.49
CA TYR A 70 32.91 -6.19 4.14
C TYR A 70 32.42 -4.75 4.11
N THR A 71 32.97 -3.96 3.19
CA THR A 71 32.61 -2.58 2.93
C THR A 71 32.32 -2.43 1.44
N ILE A 72 31.13 -1.94 1.10
CA ILE A 72 30.78 -1.55 -0.26
C ILE A 72 30.86 -0.04 -0.34
N GLN A 73 31.58 0.43 -1.35
CA GLN A 73 31.75 1.85 -1.63
C GLN A 73 31.36 2.13 -3.09
N MET A 74 30.48 3.12 -3.29
CA MET A 74 30.21 3.65 -4.63
C MET A 74 30.83 5.03 -4.74
N SER A 75 31.54 5.26 -5.83
CA SER A 75 32.23 6.52 -6.09
C SER A 75 32.13 6.94 -7.55
N ASN A 76 32.12 8.24 -7.79
CA ASN A 76 32.19 8.84 -9.11
C ASN A 76 33.30 9.91 -9.12
N VAL A 77 33.36 10.73 -10.17
CA VAL A 77 34.36 11.81 -10.30
C VAL A 77 34.28 12.87 -9.19
N ALA A 78 33.14 12.99 -8.49
CA ALA A 78 32.95 13.90 -7.37
C ALA A 78 33.41 13.31 -6.02
N GLY A 79 33.70 12.01 -5.97
CA GLY A 79 34.15 11.31 -4.76
C GLY A 79 33.26 10.14 -4.36
N THR A 80 33.29 9.79 -3.08
CA THR A 80 32.48 8.70 -2.52
C THR A 80 31.06 9.20 -2.25
N ILE A 81 30.07 8.46 -2.74
CA ILE A 81 28.65 8.82 -2.63
C ILE A 81 27.85 7.82 -1.79
N TYR A 82 28.43 6.64 -1.54
CA TYR A 82 27.86 5.59 -0.71
C TYR A 82 28.97 4.82 -0.05
N GLU A 83 28.83 4.53 1.23
CA GLU A 83 29.68 3.58 1.93
C GLU A 83 28.83 2.82 2.95
N LYS A 84 28.90 1.49 2.90
CA LYS A 84 28.25 0.64 3.89
C LYS A 84 29.18 -0.48 4.32
N THR A 85 29.39 -0.60 5.62
CA THR A 85 30.20 -1.64 6.24
C THR A 85 29.32 -2.58 7.05
N GLU A 86 29.51 -3.88 6.86
CA GLU A 86 28.76 -4.94 7.53
C GLU A 86 29.71 -5.94 8.18
N MET A 87 29.29 -6.50 9.31
CA MET A 87 30.06 -7.49 10.05
C MET A 87 29.85 -8.89 9.46
N LEU A 88 30.93 -9.68 9.41
CA LEU A 88 30.93 -11.06 8.93
C LEU A 88 31.39 -12.01 10.05
N THR A 89 30.94 -13.26 9.93
CA THR A 89 31.39 -14.37 10.79
C THR A 89 31.62 -15.62 9.94
N GLY A 90 32.68 -16.37 10.23
CA GLY A 90 33.03 -17.58 9.48
C GLY A 90 34.11 -17.34 8.43
N LYS A 91 34.40 -18.38 7.63
CA LYS A 91 35.50 -18.37 6.64
C LYS A 91 35.06 -18.00 5.23
N THR A 92 33.77 -18.08 4.95
CA THR A 92 33.19 -17.84 3.62
C THR A 92 31.90 -17.06 3.76
N PHE A 93 31.58 -16.23 2.78
CA PHE A 93 30.33 -15.50 2.69
C PHE A 93 29.96 -15.25 1.23
N ASP A 94 28.76 -15.68 0.84
CA ASP A 94 28.21 -15.37 -0.47
C ASP A 94 27.42 -14.07 -0.38
N LEU A 95 27.97 -13.03 -0.98
CA LEU A 95 27.33 -11.73 -1.07
C LEU A 95 26.23 -11.79 -2.14
N ASP A 96 25.00 -11.51 -1.75
CA ASP A 96 23.88 -11.23 -2.67
C ASP A 96 23.13 -10.01 -2.15
N LEU A 97 23.45 -8.85 -2.70
CA LEU A 97 22.81 -7.59 -2.34
C LEU A 97 22.10 -6.99 -3.53
N ASN A 98 20.97 -6.36 -3.26
CA ASN A 98 20.26 -5.53 -4.21
C ASN A 98 20.06 -4.16 -3.55
N ILE A 99 20.80 -3.15 -4.01
CA ILE A 99 20.83 -1.83 -3.36
C ILE A 99 20.50 -0.72 -4.36
N PRO A 100 19.74 0.32 -3.93
CA PRO A 100 19.50 1.50 -4.75
C PRO A 100 20.78 2.32 -4.88
N ILE A 101 21.04 2.84 -6.09
CA ILE A 101 22.16 3.74 -6.34
C ILE A 101 21.78 5.14 -5.80
N PRO A 102 22.44 5.66 -4.76
CA PRO A 102 22.06 6.92 -4.15
C PRO A 102 22.38 8.10 -5.06
N LEU A 103 21.47 9.08 -5.10
CA LEU A 103 21.68 10.34 -5.81
C LEU A 103 22.42 11.33 -4.89
N PRO A 104 23.68 11.71 -5.18
CA PRO A 104 24.34 12.77 -4.43
C PRO A 104 23.83 14.16 -4.84
N LYS A 105 23.99 15.16 -3.96
CA LYS A 105 23.69 16.56 -4.27
C LYS A 105 24.55 17.05 -5.44
N ASN A 106 23.95 17.75 -6.39
CA ASN A 106 24.57 18.22 -7.63
C ASN A 106 25.20 17.08 -8.45
N ALA A 107 24.55 15.91 -8.47
CA ALA A 107 25.01 14.76 -9.22
C ALA A 107 25.29 15.11 -10.69
N VAL A 108 26.30 14.45 -11.25
CA VAL A 108 26.61 14.47 -12.67
C VAL A 108 26.48 13.06 -13.24
N ALA A 109 26.05 12.98 -14.49
CA ALA A 109 26.08 11.73 -15.23
C ALA A 109 27.53 11.30 -15.50
N GLY A 110 27.78 9.99 -15.55
CA GLY A 110 29.11 9.46 -15.82
C GLY A 110 29.29 8.06 -15.25
N ASP A 111 30.50 7.52 -15.37
CA ASP A 111 30.82 6.20 -14.83
C ASP A 111 30.83 6.22 -13.29
N MET A 112 30.34 5.13 -12.70
CA MET A 112 30.38 4.92 -11.26
C MET A 112 31.18 3.67 -10.93
N LYS A 113 32.13 3.80 -10.02
CA LYS A 113 32.97 2.71 -9.54
C LYS A 113 32.37 2.12 -8.26
N VAL A 114 32.15 0.81 -8.27
CA VAL A 114 31.74 0.00 -7.11
C VAL A 114 32.95 -0.77 -6.61
N THR A 115 33.36 -0.51 -5.37
CA THR A 115 34.48 -1.17 -4.70
C THR A 115 33.94 -2.01 -3.55
N LEU A 116 34.26 -3.30 -3.55
CA LEU A 116 33.97 -4.23 -2.46
C LEU A 116 35.28 -4.55 -1.73
N THR A 117 35.42 -4.04 -0.51
CA THR A 117 36.59 -4.30 0.35
C THR A 117 36.22 -5.30 1.43
N VAL A 118 37.02 -6.32 1.64
CA VAL A 118 36.83 -7.34 2.66
C VAL A 118 37.99 -7.31 3.62
N LYS A 119 37.68 -7.37 4.92
CA LYS A 119 38.64 -7.42 6.01
C LYS A 119 38.49 -8.73 6.76
N ASN A 120 39.60 -9.42 7.01
CA ASN A 120 39.62 -10.63 7.82
C ASN A 120 39.90 -10.34 9.30
N SER A 121 39.90 -11.40 10.11
CA SER A 121 40.16 -11.35 11.56
C SER A 121 41.58 -10.94 11.91
N GLY A 122 42.53 -11.15 10.99
CA GLY A 122 43.92 -10.67 11.09
C GLY A 122 44.10 -9.18 10.71
N ASN A 123 43.01 -8.47 10.39
CA ASN A 123 42.99 -7.11 9.87
C ASN A 123 43.64 -6.93 8.49
N GLN A 124 43.88 -8.00 7.74
CA GLN A 124 44.29 -7.93 6.34
C GLN A 124 43.06 -7.62 5.46
N ILE A 125 43.31 -6.95 4.34
CA ILE A 125 42.27 -6.49 3.42
C ILE A 125 42.50 -6.98 1.99
N ALA A 126 41.41 -7.19 1.27
CA ALA A 126 41.39 -7.38 -0.18
C ALA A 126 40.20 -6.63 -0.78
N SER A 127 40.34 -6.18 -2.03
CA SER A 127 39.29 -5.41 -2.70
C SER A 127 39.03 -5.91 -4.11
N GLY A 128 37.77 -5.95 -4.51
CA GLY A 128 37.32 -6.13 -5.89
C GLY A 128 36.65 -4.87 -6.40
N GLU A 129 36.77 -4.60 -7.70
CA GLU A 129 36.23 -3.39 -8.31
C GLU A 129 35.48 -3.70 -9.60
N LYS A 130 34.35 -3.01 -9.79
CA LYS A 130 33.56 -3.02 -11.02
C LYS A 130 33.03 -1.63 -11.32
N THR A 131 32.69 -1.38 -12.58
CA THR A 131 32.18 -0.09 -13.04
C THR A 131 30.77 -0.27 -13.57
N ILE A 132 29.88 0.65 -13.19
CA ILE A 132 28.61 0.88 -13.89
C ILE A 132 28.88 1.98 -14.92
N SER A 133 28.77 1.62 -16.20
CA SER A 133 29.09 2.53 -17.29
C SER A 133 27.92 3.47 -17.61
N ASN A 134 28.22 4.74 -17.87
CA ASN A 134 27.27 5.77 -18.30
C ASN A 134 26.03 5.90 -17.38
N LEU A 135 26.23 5.99 -16.07
CA LEU A 135 25.12 6.22 -15.13
C LEU A 135 24.45 7.57 -15.43
N ALA A 136 23.16 7.54 -15.71
CA ALA A 136 22.40 8.73 -16.10
C ALA A 136 21.80 9.45 -14.88
N LEU A 137 21.48 10.75 -15.07
CA LEU A 137 20.66 11.49 -14.12
C LEU A 137 19.19 11.06 -14.24
N PRO A 138 18.46 10.98 -13.12
CA PRO A 138 17.05 10.66 -13.15
C PRO A 138 16.26 11.85 -13.72
N VAL A 139 15.23 11.54 -14.51
CA VAL A 139 14.30 12.53 -15.05
C VAL A 139 12.94 12.31 -14.42
N PHE A 140 12.42 13.35 -13.78
CA PHE A 140 11.13 13.32 -13.11
C PHE A 140 10.12 14.15 -13.91
N SER A 141 8.94 13.56 -14.13
CA SER A 141 7.77 14.29 -14.65
C SER A 141 7.06 15.06 -13.55
N ASN A 142 6.94 14.43 -12.37
CA ASN A 142 6.47 15.02 -11.12
C ASN A 142 7.32 14.49 -9.97
N LEU A 143 7.30 15.20 -8.85
CA LEU A 143 7.67 14.66 -7.55
C LEU A 143 6.44 14.63 -6.65
N TYR A 144 6.52 13.98 -5.50
CA TYR A 144 5.40 13.87 -4.58
C TYR A 144 5.86 14.20 -3.18
N LEU A 145 5.32 15.27 -2.60
CA LEU A 145 5.48 15.52 -1.18
C LEU A 145 4.51 14.60 -0.44
N VAL A 146 5.02 13.65 0.34
CA VAL A 146 4.20 12.69 1.07
C VAL A 146 4.23 13.03 2.55
N ILE A 147 3.09 13.44 3.08
CA ILE A 147 2.87 13.71 4.51
C ILE A 147 1.89 12.66 5.01
N SER A 148 2.27 11.96 6.09
CA SER A 148 1.55 10.78 6.58
C SER A 148 1.33 9.73 5.47
N ASN A 149 0.10 9.64 4.93
CA ASN A 149 -0.25 8.73 3.84
C ASN A 149 -0.62 9.45 2.54
N THR A 150 -0.72 10.77 2.55
CA THR A 150 -1.19 11.55 1.39
C THR A 150 -0.02 12.03 0.56
N ALA A 151 -0.03 11.70 -0.74
CA ALA A 151 0.94 12.16 -1.72
C ALA A 151 0.43 13.43 -2.43
N TYR A 152 1.08 14.56 -2.18
CA TYR A 152 0.78 15.81 -2.85
C TYR A 152 1.64 15.94 -4.12
N PRO A 153 1.04 15.90 -5.33
CA PRO A 153 1.80 16.00 -6.57
C PRO A 153 2.44 17.39 -6.69
N MET A 154 3.76 17.40 -6.90
CA MET A 154 4.55 18.59 -7.12
C MET A 154 4.77 18.75 -8.64
N ALA A 155 4.18 19.80 -9.21
CA ALA A 155 4.26 20.10 -10.63
C ALA A 155 5.65 20.64 -10.99
N LYS A 156 6.20 20.18 -12.11
CA LYS A 156 7.50 20.63 -12.60
C LYS A 156 7.42 22.07 -13.16
N ASN A 157 8.32 22.92 -12.69
CA ASN A 157 8.51 24.31 -13.15
C ASN A 157 10.01 24.57 -13.36
N GLY A 158 10.48 24.33 -14.58
CA GLY A 158 11.93 24.31 -14.86
C GLY A 158 12.61 23.13 -14.15
N ASP A 159 13.59 23.44 -13.31
CA ASP A 159 14.33 22.45 -12.51
C ASP A 159 13.72 22.23 -11.11
N VAL A 160 12.72 23.03 -10.74
CA VAL A 160 12.06 22.97 -9.42
C VAL A 160 10.71 22.31 -9.56
N PHE A 161 10.28 21.59 -8.53
CA PHE A 161 8.96 20.98 -8.40
C PHE A 161 8.19 21.72 -7.32
N GLU A 162 6.93 22.06 -7.59
CA GLU A 162 6.14 22.96 -6.73
C GLU A 162 4.75 22.39 -6.44
N VAL A 163 4.29 22.57 -5.20
CA VAL A 163 2.92 22.28 -4.80
C VAL A 163 2.37 23.40 -3.92
N GLU A 164 1.11 23.76 -4.11
CA GLU A 164 0.38 24.71 -3.24
C GLU A 164 -0.80 23.99 -2.61
N GLU A 165 -0.86 23.95 -1.30
CA GLU A 165 -1.88 23.20 -0.57
C GLU A 165 -2.07 23.71 0.86
N PHE A 166 -3.17 23.32 1.51
CA PHE A 166 -3.33 23.39 2.96
C PHE A 166 -2.47 22.32 3.64
N PHE A 167 -1.52 22.76 4.46
CA PHE A 167 -0.70 21.87 5.27
C PHE A 167 -1.01 22.06 6.74
N ALA A 168 -1.23 20.96 7.46
CA ALA A 168 -1.46 20.97 8.90
C ALA A 168 -0.26 21.55 9.67
N ALA A 169 -0.54 22.05 10.88
CA ALA A 169 0.46 22.53 11.81
C ALA A 169 1.56 21.47 12.05
N GLY A 170 2.83 21.85 11.87
CA GLY A 170 3.98 20.99 12.09
C GLY A 170 4.01 19.72 11.23
N ALA A 171 3.26 19.67 10.12
CA ALA A 171 3.25 18.54 9.20
C ALA A 171 4.68 18.12 8.81
N VAL A 172 4.97 16.83 8.90
CA VAL A 172 6.26 16.25 8.51
C VAL A 172 6.06 15.24 7.38
N GLY A 173 7.04 15.14 6.49
CA GLY A 173 6.96 14.23 5.35
C GLY A 173 8.28 14.07 4.61
N LYS A 174 8.22 13.32 3.51
CA LYS A 174 9.35 13.13 2.60
C LYS A 174 8.92 13.44 1.19
N ILE A 175 9.88 13.76 0.33
CA ILE A 175 9.63 13.96 -1.09
C ILE A 175 9.98 12.67 -1.80
N TYR A 176 9.09 12.14 -2.64
CA TYR A 176 9.26 10.90 -3.35
C TYR A 176 9.24 11.14 -4.86
N ALA A 177 9.96 10.28 -5.60
CA ALA A 177 9.86 10.22 -7.05
C ALA A 177 8.49 9.69 -7.51
N ASN A 178 7.86 8.81 -6.71
CA ASN A 178 6.58 8.18 -7.02
C ASN A 178 5.57 8.38 -5.86
N ALA A 179 4.29 8.52 -6.21
CA ALA A 179 3.21 8.73 -5.24
C ALA A 179 3.01 7.55 -4.26
N ASP A 180 3.33 6.33 -4.70
CA ASP A 180 3.22 5.09 -3.93
C ASP A 180 4.41 4.86 -2.97
N LYS A 181 5.25 5.88 -2.78
CA LYS A 181 6.44 5.88 -1.93
C LYS A 181 7.56 4.94 -2.40
N THR A 182 7.53 4.50 -3.66
CA THR A 182 8.60 3.69 -4.26
C THR A 182 9.70 4.54 -4.91
N GLY A 183 10.85 3.93 -5.15
CA GLY A 183 11.97 4.56 -5.85
C GLY A 183 12.76 5.55 -4.99
N LEU A 184 13.30 6.59 -5.62
CA LEU A 184 14.04 7.64 -4.92
C LEU A 184 13.11 8.46 -4.02
N PHE A 185 13.68 8.90 -2.91
CA PHE A 185 13.05 9.86 -2.02
C PHE A 185 14.11 10.73 -1.36
N TRP A 186 13.68 11.86 -0.81
CA TRP A 186 14.49 12.80 -0.08
C TRP A 186 13.92 12.97 1.31
N GLY A 187 14.81 12.86 2.29
CA GLY A 187 14.53 12.99 3.71
C GLY A 187 15.72 13.58 4.43
N MET A 188 15.61 13.69 5.74
CA MET A 188 16.66 14.27 6.59
C MET A 188 17.66 13.21 7.05
N GLU A 189 18.93 13.57 7.02
CA GLU A 189 19.98 12.95 7.82
C GLU A 189 20.71 14.05 8.59
N GLY A 190 20.55 14.06 9.92
CA GLY A 190 20.91 15.22 10.73
C GLY A 190 20.11 16.46 10.33
N GLU A 191 20.81 17.52 9.94
CA GLU A 191 20.22 18.80 9.51
C GLU A 191 20.18 18.97 7.98
N GLU A 192 20.64 17.98 7.22
CA GLU A 192 20.70 18.05 5.75
C GLU A 192 19.64 17.18 5.09
N ILE A 193 19.06 17.70 4.01
CA ILE A 193 18.24 16.90 3.10
C ILE A 193 19.19 16.09 2.21
N ILE A 194 19.01 14.77 2.21
CA ILE A 194 19.75 13.84 1.35
C ILE A 194 18.79 12.91 0.60
N ALA A 195 19.26 12.33 -0.50
CA ALA A 195 18.55 11.22 -1.12
C ALA A 195 18.61 9.99 -0.19
N LEU A 196 17.51 9.26 -0.09
CA LEU A 196 17.32 8.10 0.78
C LEU A 196 17.46 8.42 2.28
N GLY A 197 17.25 9.68 2.69
CA GLY A 197 17.32 10.12 4.08
C GLY A 197 16.23 9.50 4.96
N ALA A 198 16.61 8.95 6.10
CA ALA A 198 15.71 8.15 6.95
C ALA A 198 14.61 8.96 7.64
N ASN A 199 14.89 10.21 8.01
CA ASN A 199 13.99 11.02 8.82
C ASN A 199 13.12 11.94 7.95
N ASP A 200 11.99 12.38 8.50
CA ASP A 200 11.07 13.27 7.80
C ASP A 200 11.56 14.73 7.84
N ILE A 201 11.14 15.49 6.83
CA ILE A 201 11.34 16.92 6.68
C ILE A 201 10.14 17.62 7.32
N VAL A 202 10.39 18.68 8.09
CA VAL A 202 9.33 19.56 8.61
C VAL A 202 8.85 20.48 7.50
N ILE A 203 7.57 20.40 7.16
CA ILE A 203 6.91 21.19 6.10
C ILE A 203 5.92 22.17 6.70
N GLY A 204 5.10 21.72 7.64
CA GLY A 204 4.05 22.51 8.25
C GLY A 204 4.59 23.65 9.10
N LYS A 205 3.80 24.71 9.20
CA LYS A 205 4.08 25.89 10.02
C LYS A 205 3.47 25.73 11.41
N GLY A 206 3.34 26.83 12.17
CA GLY A 206 2.77 26.78 13.51
C GLY A 206 1.29 26.38 13.57
N GLU A 207 0.54 26.60 12.49
CA GLU A 207 -0.88 26.33 12.35
C GLU A 207 -1.18 25.71 10.96
N GLU A 208 -2.42 25.25 10.72
CA GLU A 208 -2.85 24.87 9.37
C GLU A 208 -2.90 26.10 8.48
N GLU A 209 -2.12 26.08 7.40
CA GLU A 209 -2.02 27.23 6.49
C GLU A 209 -1.91 26.76 5.04
N PHE A 210 -2.38 27.60 4.12
CA PHE A 210 -2.20 27.39 2.69
C PHE A 210 -0.93 28.10 2.22
N PHE A 211 0.04 27.36 1.67
CA PHE A 211 1.27 27.92 1.14
C PHE A 211 1.91 27.02 0.07
N LYS A 212 2.92 27.57 -0.60
CA LYS A 212 3.69 26.85 -1.62
C LYS A 212 4.90 26.15 -1.01
N VAL A 213 5.16 24.92 -1.43
CA VAL A 213 6.41 24.19 -1.18
C VAL A 213 7.09 23.94 -2.52
N SER A 214 8.37 24.29 -2.62
CA SER A 214 9.17 24.15 -3.83
C SER A 214 10.45 23.37 -3.54
N PHE A 215 10.80 22.39 -4.38
CA PHE A 215 11.97 21.53 -4.20
C PHE A 215 12.74 21.32 -5.51
N ASP A 216 14.07 21.49 -5.44
CA ASP A 216 14.99 21.15 -6.52
C ASP A 216 15.68 19.79 -6.22
N PRO A 217 15.39 18.72 -6.98
CA PRO A 217 15.97 17.40 -6.74
C PRO A 217 17.44 17.27 -7.17
N ILE A 218 18.05 18.27 -7.79
CA ILE A 218 19.47 18.29 -8.14
C ILE A 218 20.26 18.94 -7.01
N SER A 219 19.87 20.15 -6.59
CA SER A 219 20.56 20.89 -5.52
C SER A 219 20.09 20.52 -4.11
N PHE A 220 19.01 19.74 -4.00
CA PHE A 220 18.30 19.41 -2.75
C PHE A 220 17.82 20.64 -1.98
N THR A 221 17.58 21.74 -2.70
CA THR A 221 17.10 22.99 -2.10
C THR A 221 15.59 22.92 -1.92
N LEU A 222 15.14 22.96 -0.67
CA LEU A 222 13.73 23.07 -0.30
C LEU A 222 13.41 24.51 0.11
N THR A 223 12.30 25.04 -0.38
CA THR A 223 11.77 26.36 0.00
C THR A 223 10.33 26.21 0.47
N ILE A 224 10.06 26.67 1.69
CA ILE A 224 8.71 26.79 2.27
C ILE A 224 8.28 28.25 2.10
N GLY A 225 7.26 28.49 1.27
CA GLY A 225 6.79 29.82 0.93
C GLY A 225 5.97 30.49 2.04
N ASP A 226 5.62 31.75 1.82
CA ASP A 226 4.75 32.51 2.71
C ASP A 226 3.29 32.01 2.68
N SER A 227 2.60 32.23 3.79
CA SER A 227 1.20 31.84 3.97
C SER A 227 0.28 32.73 3.15
N GLN A 228 -0.69 32.13 2.46
CA GLN A 228 -1.65 32.84 1.61
C GLN A 228 -3.04 32.76 2.24
N THR A 229 -3.66 33.92 2.47
CA THR A 229 -4.96 34.00 3.14
C THR A 229 -6.11 33.81 2.15
N TRP A 230 -6.94 32.80 2.39
CA TRP A 230 -8.22 32.62 1.74
C TRP A 230 -9.29 33.48 2.42
N SER A 231 -9.79 34.49 1.72
CA SER A 231 -10.79 35.43 2.27
C SER A 231 -12.20 34.89 2.08
N GLN A 232 -13.04 34.94 3.11
CA GLN A 232 -14.42 34.48 3.05
C GLN A 232 -15.23 35.23 1.97
N ILE A 233 -16.09 34.50 1.24
CA ILE A 233 -17.02 35.06 0.25
C ILE A 233 -18.45 34.64 0.54
N THR A 234 -19.42 35.33 -0.07
CA THR A 234 -20.86 35.08 0.12
C THR A 234 -21.46 34.10 -0.89
N GLU A 235 -20.71 33.74 -1.95
CA GLU A 235 -21.18 32.75 -2.92
C GLU A 235 -21.32 31.39 -2.23
N GLY A 236 -22.51 30.80 -2.32
CA GLY A 236 -22.85 29.55 -1.65
C GLY A 236 -22.87 28.35 -2.61
N LEU A 237 -22.47 27.21 -2.08
CA LEU A 237 -22.63 25.91 -2.70
C LEU A 237 -23.32 25.00 -1.67
N TYR A 238 -24.26 24.16 -2.08
CA TYR A 238 -24.93 23.21 -1.19
C TYR A 238 -24.46 21.79 -1.47
N ILE A 239 -24.12 21.05 -0.41
CA ILE A 239 -23.88 19.62 -0.53
C ILE A 239 -25.22 18.87 -0.58
N TYR A 240 -25.34 17.98 -1.57
CA TYR A 240 -26.47 17.08 -1.73
C TYR A 240 -25.91 15.66 -1.68
N GLY A 241 -26.46 14.77 -0.85
CA GLY A 241 -25.85 13.46 -0.64
C GLY A 241 -26.58 12.54 0.32
N ASN A 242 -26.01 11.36 0.54
CA ASN A 242 -26.38 10.46 1.61
C ASN A 242 -25.66 10.88 2.90
N ILE A 243 -26.40 11.12 3.98
CA ILE A 243 -25.84 11.51 5.27
C ILE A 243 -26.40 10.62 6.38
N SER A 244 -25.63 10.42 7.45
CA SER A 244 -26.11 9.82 8.70
C SER A 244 -26.46 10.93 9.68
N GLY A 245 -27.44 10.72 10.55
CA GLY A 245 -27.56 11.58 11.73
C GLY A 245 -28.90 11.56 12.48
N HIS A 246 -29.92 10.82 12.04
CA HIS A 246 -31.21 10.77 12.75
C HIS A 246 -32.07 9.55 12.36
N TRP A 247 -33.06 9.16 13.17
CA TRP A 247 -34.01 8.09 12.80
C TRP A 247 -34.90 8.41 11.56
N ALA A 248 -34.75 9.61 10.99
CA ALA A 248 -35.34 10.08 9.73
C ALA A 248 -34.28 10.25 8.62
N ASP A 249 -33.20 9.46 8.68
CA ASP A 249 -32.10 9.41 7.71
C ASP A 249 -32.60 9.31 6.26
N GLY A 250 -31.97 10.06 5.35
CA GLY A 250 -32.34 10.11 3.94
C GLY A 250 -31.41 10.98 3.10
N GLU A 251 -31.69 11.03 1.81
CA GLU A 251 -30.93 11.83 0.85
C GLU A 251 -31.22 13.34 1.02
N ILE A 252 -30.16 14.15 1.10
CA ILE A 252 -30.28 15.61 0.97
C ILE A 252 -30.63 15.91 -0.48
N SER A 253 -31.80 16.51 -0.68
CA SER A 253 -32.37 16.85 -1.98
C SER A 253 -32.88 18.30 -2.07
N SER A 254 -32.65 19.12 -1.04
CA SER A 254 -33.07 20.51 -0.98
C SER A 254 -32.05 21.41 -0.30
N GLU A 255 -32.07 22.71 -0.63
CA GLU A 255 -31.23 23.72 0.01
C GLU A 255 -31.66 23.89 1.47
N LYS A 256 -30.75 23.60 2.40
CA LYS A 256 -30.92 23.80 3.84
C LYS A 256 -29.70 24.50 4.41
N ALA A 257 -29.88 25.36 5.41
CA ALA A 257 -28.80 26.15 5.99
C ALA A 257 -27.60 25.30 6.43
N LYS A 258 -27.85 24.16 7.10
CA LYS A 258 -26.80 23.21 7.52
C LYS A 258 -26.02 22.55 6.37
N MET A 259 -26.53 22.60 5.14
CA MET A 259 -25.91 22.01 3.93
C MET A 259 -25.09 23.02 3.15
N LEU A 260 -25.14 24.30 3.56
CA LEU A 260 -24.42 25.37 2.90
C LEU A 260 -22.92 25.24 3.19
N MET A 261 -22.13 25.12 2.12
CA MET A 261 -20.69 25.12 2.18
C MET A 261 -20.17 26.55 2.32
N GLN A 262 -19.17 26.74 3.18
CA GLN A 262 -18.53 28.02 3.40
C GLN A 262 -17.59 28.36 2.24
N GLY A 263 -17.86 29.47 1.55
CA GLY A 263 -17.04 29.94 0.43
C GLY A 263 -15.85 30.80 0.86
N TYR A 264 -14.74 30.65 0.12
CA TYR A 264 -13.51 31.43 0.25
C TYR A 264 -12.91 31.74 -1.13
N ALA A 265 -12.09 32.81 -1.21
CA ALA A 265 -11.39 33.22 -2.41
C ALA A 265 -9.91 33.57 -2.14
N LEU A 266 -9.07 33.29 -3.14
CA LEU A 266 -7.66 33.63 -3.16
C LEU A 266 -7.26 34.06 -4.57
N GLY A 267 -7.11 35.37 -4.77
CA GLY A 267 -6.99 35.96 -6.11
C GLY A 267 -8.25 35.67 -6.92
N GLY A 268 -8.11 35.02 -8.08
CA GLY A 268 -9.24 34.55 -8.89
C GLY A 268 -9.78 33.16 -8.52
N ARG A 269 -9.06 32.40 -7.67
CA ARG A 269 -9.44 31.03 -7.29
C ARG A 269 -10.51 31.07 -6.20
N LYS A 270 -11.41 30.08 -6.20
CA LYS A 270 -12.44 29.91 -5.18
C LYS A 270 -12.38 28.51 -4.58
N MET A 271 -12.78 28.41 -3.32
CA MET A 271 -12.94 27.15 -2.60
C MET A 271 -14.24 27.21 -1.79
N TRP A 272 -15.00 26.12 -1.76
CA TRP A 272 -16.07 25.92 -0.79
C TRP A 272 -15.72 24.74 0.10
N ALA A 273 -15.87 24.89 1.42
CA ALA A 273 -15.59 23.85 2.40
C ALA A 273 -16.83 23.54 3.23
N TRP A 274 -17.04 22.26 3.55
CA TRP A 274 -18.13 21.82 4.41
C TRP A 274 -17.76 20.55 5.16
N THR A 275 -18.06 20.55 6.45
CA THR A 275 -17.94 19.38 7.33
C THR A 275 -19.31 19.15 7.94
N ALA A 276 -19.71 17.89 8.10
CA ALA A 276 -20.98 17.57 8.74
C ALA A 276 -21.07 18.24 10.12
N PRO A 277 -22.10 19.07 10.39
CA PRO A 277 -22.21 19.74 11.68
C PRO A 277 -22.47 18.72 12.79
N SER A 278 -21.84 18.95 13.94
CA SER A 278 -22.12 18.21 15.17
C SER A 278 -22.32 19.21 16.31
N THR A 279 -23.56 19.64 16.48
CA THR A 279 -23.93 20.58 17.57
C THR A 279 -24.20 19.82 18.87
N GLY A 280 -24.38 18.50 18.81
CA GLY A 280 -24.68 17.64 19.96
C GLY A 280 -26.07 17.87 20.55
N THR A 281 -26.93 18.64 19.85
CA THR A 281 -28.29 18.97 20.26
C THR A 281 -29.27 17.84 19.94
N GLY A 282 -28.94 16.99 18.97
CA GLY A 282 -29.87 16.03 18.37
C GLY A 282 -30.96 16.68 17.51
N ASP A 283 -30.90 17.99 17.25
CA ASP A 283 -31.87 18.70 16.41
C ASP A 283 -31.61 18.39 14.93
N PRO A 284 -32.58 17.82 14.19
CA PRO A 284 -32.43 17.54 12.77
C PRO A 284 -32.16 18.76 11.89
N GLU A 285 -32.36 19.99 12.36
CA GLU A 285 -32.10 21.21 11.57
C GLU A 285 -30.66 21.74 11.71
N ASP A 286 -29.93 21.39 12.77
CA ASP A 286 -28.54 21.85 12.99
C ASP A 286 -27.52 20.73 13.30
N ASP A 287 -27.95 19.55 13.74
CA ASP A 287 -27.09 18.43 14.11
C ASP A 287 -27.13 17.31 13.06
N MET A 288 -25.95 16.75 12.80
CA MET A 288 -25.76 15.57 11.95
C MET A 288 -24.77 14.58 12.56
N TRP A 289 -24.54 14.69 13.87
CA TRP A 289 -23.62 13.81 14.62
C TRP A 289 -22.21 13.74 14.01
N GLY A 290 -21.84 14.75 13.21
CA GLY A 290 -20.52 14.91 12.64
C GLY A 290 -20.09 13.90 11.60
N ASN A 291 -20.99 13.09 11.02
CA ASN A 291 -20.59 11.98 10.14
C ASN A 291 -21.41 11.89 8.84
N ILE A 292 -20.74 11.53 7.74
CA ILE A 292 -21.38 11.08 6.51
C ILE A 292 -21.39 9.54 6.42
N VAL A 293 -22.27 8.99 5.58
CA VAL A 293 -22.28 7.56 5.22
C VAL A 293 -21.74 7.35 3.81
N PRO A 294 -21.32 6.12 3.45
CA PRO A 294 -21.08 5.76 2.07
C PRO A 294 -22.29 6.11 1.17
N GLY A 295 -22.04 6.71 0.01
CA GLY A 295 -23.12 7.12 -0.89
C GLY A 295 -22.68 8.05 -2.02
N GLN A 296 -23.68 8.72 -2.59
CA GLN A 296 -23.54 9.52 -3.81
C GLN A 296 -23.73 11.00 -3.49
N PHE A 297 -22.73 11.83 -3.80
CA PHE A 297 -22.72 13.25 -3.50
C PHE A 297 -22.67 14.09 -4.78
N ARG A 298 -23.33 15.24 -4.77
CA ARG A 298 -23.31 16.26 -5.82
C ARG A 298 -23.44 17.63 -5.15
N PHE A 299 -23.12 18.70 -5.87
CA PHE A 299 -23.15 20.04 -5.28
C PHE A 299 -24.02 20.98 -6.08
N LYS A 300 -24.97 21.65 -5.43
CA LYS A 300 -25.88 22.58 -6.09
C LYS A 300 -25.44 24.03 -5.87
N LYS A 301 -25.35 24.83 -6.92
CA LYS A 301 -25.11 26.28 -6.80
C LYS A 301 -26.32 26.95 -6.14
N ALA A 302 -26.08 27.81 -5.17
CA ALA A 302 -27.15 28.42 -4.39
C ALA A 302 -28.16 29.19 -5.25
N GLY A 303 -29.45 28.92 -5.08
CA GLY A 303 -30.54 29.67 -5.70
C GLY A 303 -30.75 29.42 -7.20
N VAL A 304 -30.04 28.46 -7.81
CA VAL A 304 -30.19 28.10 -9.23
C VAL A 304 -30.17 26.59 -9.42
N GLU A 305 -30.89 26.08 -10.43
CA GLU A 305 -30.90 24.66 -10.79
C GLU A 305 -29.68 24.28 -11.63
N GLU A 306 -28.49 24.43 -11.04
CA GLU A 306 -27.21 24.09 -11.64
C GLU A 306 -26.34 23.33 -10.63
N TYR A 307 -25.82 22.17 -11.05
CA TYR A 307 -25.19 21.17 -10.21
C TYR A 307 -23.79 20.84 -10.73
N ILE A 308 -22.86 20.62 -9.80
CA ILE A 308 -21.53 20.07 -10.03
C ILE A 308 -21.63 18.56 -9.80
N THR A 309 -21.29 17.81 -10.83
CA THR A 309 -21.39 16.34 -10.91
C THR A 309 -20.10 15.77 -11.52
N PHE A 310 -19.94 14.45 -11.48
CA PHE A 310 -18.82 13.74 -12.07
C PHE A 310 -19.31 12.76 -13.12
N ASP A 311 -18.93 12.96 -14.39
CA ASP A 311 -19.47 12.17 -15.50
C ASP A 311 -18.84 10.78 -15.69
N GLY A 312 -17.95 10.40 -14.78
CA GLY A 312 -17.10 9.22 -14.86
C GLY A 312 -15.67 9.51 -15.29
N THR A 313 -15.42 10.68 -15.88
CA THR A 313 -14.08 11.10 -16.33
C THR A 313 -13.71 12.52 -15.91
N LYS A 314 -14.69 13.42 -15.85
CA LYS A 314 -14.48 14.85 -15.62
C LYS A 314 -15.55 15.41 -14.70
N ILE A 315 -15.19 16.54 -14.08
CA ILE A 315 -16.13 17.36 -13.35
C ILE A 315 -16.92 18.19 -14.36
N VAL A 316 -18.25 18.12 -14.25
CA VAL A 316 -19.18 18.82 -15.14
C VAL A 316 -20.15 19.65 -14.33
N THR A 317 -20.58 20.76 -14.93
CA THR A 317 -21.58 21.67 -14.35
C THR A 317 -22.79 21.68 -15.27
N GLY A 318 -23.99 21.45 -14.73
CA GLY A 318 -25.22 21.38 -15.54
C GLY A 318 -26.46 20.98 -14.74
N ALA A 319 -27.35 20.21 -15.36
CA ALA A 319 -28.53 19.67 -14.69
C ALA A 319 -28.15 18.62 -13.62
N ASP A 320 -29.03 18.40 -12.65
CA ASP A 320 -28.85 17.34 -11.66
C ASP A 320 -28.76 15.96 -12.34
N ASN A 321 -27.84 15.13 -11.86
CA ASN A 321 -27.67 13.77 -12.34
C ASN A 321 -27.06 12.91 -11.23
N LYS A 322 -27.92 12.17 -10.52
CA LYS A 322 -27.53 11.30 -9.41
C LYS A 322 -26.62 10.15 -9.84
N GLU A 323 -26.78 9.61 -11.04
CA GLU A 323 -25.90 8.54 -11.56
C GLU A 323 -24.48 9.06 -11.83
N LYS A 324 -24.33 10.38 -12.02
CA LYS A 324 -23.06 11.08 -12.23
C LYS A 324 -22.60 11.79 -10.96
N SER A 325 -22.53 11.08 -9.85
CA SER A 325 -22.16 11.64 -8.54
C SER A 325 -20.71 11.36 -8.15
N PHE A 326 -20.22 12.13 -7.19
CA PHE A 326 -19.02 11.82 -6.43
C PHE A 326 -19.35 10.68 -5.46
N ILE A 327 -18.73 9.52 -5.65
CA ILE A 327 -19.00 8.30 -4.87
C ILE A 327 -18.03 8.25 -3.70
N ILE A 328 -18.57 8.14 -2.49
CA ILE A 328 -17.78 7.89 -1.29
C ILE A 328 -18.16 6.52 -0.76
N SER A 329 -17.18 5.65 -0.54
CA SER A 329 -17.42 4.28 -0.06
C SER A 329 -17.12 4.07 1.43
N ALA A 330 -16.60 5.10 2.10
CA ALA A 330 -16.35 5.11 3.54
C ALA A 330 -17.26 6.13 4.24
N GLY A 331 -17.72 5.78 5.44
CA GLY A 331 -18.38 6.74 6.34
C GLY A 331 -17.37 7.36 7.30
N GLY A 332 -17.70 8.51 7.89
CA GLY A 332 -16.85 9.18 8.87
C GLY A 332 -16.96 10.70 8.87
N PRO A 333 -16.11 11.38 9.66
CA PRO A 333 -16.12 12.83 9.84
C PRO A 333 -15.39 13.55 8.69
N PHE A 334 -15.86 13.32 7.47
CA PHE A 334 -15.24 13.88 6.28
C PHE A 334 -15.56 15.36 6.10
N THR A 335 -14.56 16.09 5.63
CA THR A 335 -14.67 17.45 5.10
C THR A 335 -14.66 17.40 3.57
N PHE A 336 -15.64 18.02 2.94
CA PHE A 336 -15.67 18.23 1.51
C PHE A 336 -15.12 19.60 1.16
N ARG A 337 -14.27 19.64 0.12
CA ARG A 337 -13.79 20.89 -0.47
C ARG A 337 -14.00 20.88 -1.99
N VAL A 338 -14.55 21.96 -2.54
CA VAL A 338 -14.74 22.15 -3.98
C VAL A 338 -13.89 23.33 -4.44
N PHE A 339 -13.01 23.13 -5.40
CA PHE A 339 -12.03 24.12 -5.85
C PHE A 339 -12.29 24.58 -7.29
N THR A 340 -12.03 25.85 -7.56
CA THR A 340 -12.01 26.40 -8.93
C THR A 340 -10.66 27.02 -9.27
N ASP A 341 -10.35 27.00 -10.56
CA ASP A 341 -9.31 27.86 -11.10
C ASP A 341 -9.77 29.33 -11.18
N ALA A 342 -8.87 30.20 -11.64
CA ALA A 342 -9.12 31.63 -11.81
C ALA A 342 -10.15 31.97 -12.91
N SER A 343 -10.50 31.02 -13.78
CA SER A 343 -11.57 31.16 -14.77
C SER A 343 -12.94 30.80 -14.21
N GLY A 344 -13.01 30.29 -12.98
CA GLY A 344 -14.23 29.83 -12.33
C GLY A 344 -14.62 28.39 -12.71
N LYS A 345 -13.75 27.66 -13.41
CA LYS A 345 -13.98 26.24 -13.72
C LYS A 345 -13.64 25.40 -12.50
N VAL A 346 -14.51 24.44 -12.16
CA VAL A 346 -14.25 23.49 -11.07
C VAL A 346 -13.12 22.55 -11.48
N THR A 347 -12.06 22.50 -10.67
CA THR A 347 -10.86 21.70 -10.93
C THR A 347 -10.77 20.47 -10.05
N MET A 348 -11.33 20.52 -8.83
CA MET A 348 -11.25 19.44 -7.87
C MET A 348 -12.45 19.40 -6.92
N VAL A 349 -12.91 18.21 -6.60
CA VAL A 349 -13.74 17.91 -5.43
C VAL A 349 -12.96 16.95 -4.54
N ARG A 350 -12.66 17.38 -3.32
CA ARG A 350 -11.94 16.61 -2.32
C ARG A 350 -12.87 16.18 -1.19
N CYS A 351 -12.69 14.95 -0.72
CA CYS A 351 -13.24 14.42 0.52
C CYS A 351 -12.08 13.96 1.41
N GLU A 352 -11.97 14.47 2.63
CA GLU A 352 -10.81 14.20 3.52
C GLU A 352 -11.19 14.12 5.01
N ASP A 353 -10.48 13.31 5.79
CA ASP A 353 -10.66 13.18 7.25
C ASP A 353 -9.36 13.42 8.04
N GLY A 354 -8.33 13.96 7.37
CA GLY A 354 -6.97 14.15 7.91
C GLY A 354 -6.08 12.91 7.84
N SER A 355 -6.64 11.72 7.63
CA SER A 355 -5.90 10.46 7.46
C SER A 355 -5.96 9.92 6.03
N LYS A 356 -7.07 10.20 5.34
CA LYS A 356 -7.38 9.79 3.97
C LYS A 356 -7.84 10.99 3.15
N THR A 357 -7.53 10.97 1.86
CA THR A 357 -8.07 11.90 0.87
C THR A 357 -8.62 11.16 -0.35
N LEU A 358 -9.72 11.66 -0.90
CA LEU A 358 -10.28 11.24 -2.18
C LEU A 358 -10.54 12.47 -3.03
N ASP A 359 -9.75 12.61 -4.09
CA ASP A 359 -9.80 13.75 -4.99
C ASP A 359 -10.37 13.33 -6.33
N TYR A 360 -11.51 13.89 -6.69
CA TYR A 360 -12.02 13.88 -8.05
C TYR A 360 -11.49 15.10 -8.78
N THR A 361 -10.81 14.89 -9.91
CA THR A 361 -10.28 15.98 -10.74
C THR A 361 -10.67 15.76 -12.20
N ASN A 362 -10.28 16.69 -13.07
CA ASN A 362 -10.44 16.53 -14.52
C ASN A 362 -9.41 15.57 -15.16
N ASP A 363 -8.43 15.10 -14.38
CA ASP A 363 -7.37 14.18 -14.81
C ASP A 363 -7.53 12.77 -14.24
N GLY A 364 -8.55 12.55 -13.40
CA GLY A 364 -8.88 11.25 -12.80
C GLY A 364 -9.27 11.37 -11.34
N ILE A 365 -9.32 10.21 -10.68
CA ILE A 365 -9.62 10.09 -9.26
C ILE A 365 -8.34 9.69 -8.54
N PHE A 366 -8.05 10.33 -7.41
CA PHE A 366 -6.84 10.09 -6.64
C PHE A 366 -7.20 9.73 -5.20
N ILE A 367 -6.67 8.61 -4.71
CA ILE A 367 -6.81 8.14 -3.34
C ILE A 367 -5.49 8.36 -2.64
N ASN A 368 -5.48 9.21 -1.62
CA ASN A 368 -4.25 9.64 -0.94
C ASN A 368 -3.19 10.15 -1.92
N GLY A 369 -3.62 10.80 -3.01
CA GLY A 369 -2.74 11.29 -4.07
C GLY A 369 -2.28 10.26 -5.10
N VAL A 370 -2.60 8.98 -4.93
CA VAL A 370 -2.33 7.93 -5.91
C VAL A 370 -3.52 7.82 -6.87
N LYS A 371 -3.25 7.94 -8.17
CA LYS A 371 -4.31 7.86 -9.19
C LYS A 371 -4.94 6.46 -9.22
N ALA A 372 -6.26 6.39 -9.16
CA ALA A 372 -7.02 5.18 -9.43
C ALA A 372 -6.80 4.74 -10.89
N VAL A 373 -6.52 3.45 -11.07
CA VAL A 373 -6.19 2.83 -12.35
C VAL A 373 -7.28 1.86 -12.79
N GLU A 374 -7.27 1.40 -14.04
CA GLU A 374 -8.23 0.39 -14.51
C GLU A 374 -7.92 -1.01 -13.97
N SER A 375 -6.65 -1.28 -13.66
CA SER A 375 -6.19 -2.56 -13.11
C SER A 375 -5.08 -2.33 -12.10
N MET A 376 -5.20 -2.99 -10.94
CA MET A 376 -4.23 -2.92 -9.84
C MET A 376 -3.60 -4.29 -9.58
N SER A 377 -2.44 -4.34 -8.92
CA SER A 377 -1.84 -5.60 -8.49
C SER A 377 -2.19 -5.93 -7.03
N PHE A 378 -2.54 -7.18 -6.78
CA PHE A 378 -2.67 -7.77 -5.45
C PHE A 378 -2.10 -9.19 -5.48
N ALA A 379 -1.18 -9.50 -4.56
CA ALA A 379 -0.44 -10.77 -4.53
C ALA A 379 0.25 -11.10 -5.87
N GLY A 380 0.77 -10.08 -6.57
CA GLY A 380 1.42 -10.23 -7.86
C GLY A 380 0.49 -10.55 -9.04
N GLN A 381 -0.83 -10.55 -8.82
CA GLN A 381 -1.86 -10.81 -9.84
C GLN A 381 -2.71 -9.55 -10.06
N ALA A 382 -3.34 -9.45 -11.23
CA ALA A 382 -4.15 -8.30 -11.60
C ALA A 382 -5.58 -8.41 -11.03
N LEU A 383 -6.09 -7.29 -10.53
CA LEU A 383 -7.49 -7.05 -10.19
C LEU A 383 -8.00 -5.91 -11.08
N ASN A 384 -9.18 -6.06 -11.67
CA ASN A 384 -9.74 -5.05 -12.57
C ASN A 384 -10.82 -4.26 -11.87
N ILE A 385 -11.01 -3.01 -12.27
CA ILE A 385 -12.08 -2.16 -11.76
C ILE A 385 -13.46 -2.82 -12.01
N VAL A 386 -14.30 -2.86 -10.98
CA VAL A 386 -15.67 -3.37 -11.08
C VAL A 386 -16.46 -2.43 -11.99
N PRO A 387 -17.21 -2.94 -12.98
CA PRO A 387 -18.05 -2.11 -13.84
C PRO A 387 -18.97 -1.17 -13.04
N GLY A 388 -19.00 0.12 -13.42
CA GLY A 388 -19.79 1.13 -12.73
C GLY A 388 -19.19 1.67 -11.43
N ASN A 389 -18.02 1.17 -11.01
CA ASN A 389 -17.26 1.70 -9.88
C ASN A 389 -16.04 2.50 -10.37
N TYR A 390 -15.44 3.27 -9.45
CA TYR A 390 -14.29 4.13 -9.75
C TYR A 390 -12.97 3.65 -9.15
N PHE A 391 -13.02 2.86 -8.08
CA PHE A 391 -11.84 2.43 -7.32
C PHE A 391 -12.11 1.15 -6.51
N VAL A 392 -13.13 0.40 -6.92
CA VAL A 392 -13.38 -0.95 -6.41
C VAL A 392 -12.87 -1.91 -7.46
N TYR A 393 -12.04 -2.86 -7.05
CA TYR A 393 -11.34 -3.79 -7.91
C TYR A 393 -11.71 -5.21 -7.56
N GLU A 394 -11.90 -6.07 -8.56
CA GLU A 394 -12.21 -7.47 -8.37
C GLU A 394 -11.42 -8.38 -9.29
N GLY A 395 -11.35 -9.65 -8.91
CA GLY A 395 -10.74 -10.67 -9.73
C GLY A 395 -10.62 -12.00 -9.02
N THR A 396 -10.50 -13.05 -9.82
CA THR A 396 -10.21 -14.39 -9.37
C THR A 396 -8.74 -14.69 -9.56
N MET A 397 -8.08 -15.20 -8.53
CA MET A 397 -6.63 -15.40 -8.50
C MET A 397 -6.24 -16.67 -7.76
N LYS A 398 -5.09 -17.23 -8.11
CA LYS A 398 -4.53 -18.39 -7.42
C LYS A 398 -3.69 -17.92 -6.25
N LEU A 399 -4.09 -18.27 -5.03
CA LEU A 399 -3.35 -17.95 -3.82
C LEU A 399 -2.73 -19.21 -3.24
N THR A 400 -1.47 -19.11 -2.83
CA THR A 400 -0.71 -20.21 -2.23
C THR A 400 -0.54 -19.96 -0.74
N LYS A 401 -0.76 -20.99 0.08
CA LYS A 401 -0.55 -20.91 1.52
C LYS A 401 0.86 -20.40 1.84
N ASP A 402 0.96 -19.53 2.84
CA ASP A 402 2.17 -18.89 3.34
C ASP A 402 2.85 -17.92 2.34
N GLN A 403 2.21 -17.61 1.20
CA GLN A 403 2.76 -16.61 0.29
C GLN A 403 2.73 -15.20 0.91
N SER A 404 3.75 -14.42 0.58
CA SER A 404 3.79 -12.99 0.86
C SER A 404 2.86 -12.22 -0.10
N VAL A 405 2.09 -11.28 0.43
CA VAL A 405 1.09 -10.51 -0.29
C VAL A 405 1.44 -9.02 -0.21
N THR A 406 1.59 -8.40 -1.37
CA THR A 406 1.75 -6.97 -1.56
C THR A 406 0.68 -6.45 -2.52
N SER A 407 0.51 -5.13 -2.56
CA SER A 407 -0.45 -4.49 -3.47
C SER A 407 0.09 -3.19 -4.05
N SER A 408 -0.24 -2.90 -5.30
CA SER A 408 -0.02 -1.59 -5.94
C SER A 408 -1.37 -0.90 -6.09
N GLY A 409 -1.61 0.21 -5.38
CA GLY A 409 -2.87 0.97 -5.45
C GLY A 409 -3.71 0.96 -4.16
N VAL A 410 -3.42 0.04 -3.23
CA VAL A 410 -3.98 0.06 -1.88
C VAL A 410 -2.87 -0.07 -0.85
N ASN A 411 -2.88 0.83 0.14
CA ASN A 411 -1.95 0.75 1.26
C ASN A 411 -2.42 -0.31 2.27
N LEU A 412 -1.78 -1.48 2.23
CA LEU A 412 -2.11 -2.60 3.13
C LEU A 412 -1.82 -2.30 4.61
N SER A 413 -0.99 -1.31 4.94
CA SER A 413 -0.76 -0.94 6.35
C SER A 413 -2.00 -0.32 7.00
N THR A 414 -2.88 0.29 6.21
CA THR A 414 -4.11 0.96 6.67
C THR A 414 -5.38 0.25 6.22
N ALA A 415 -5.27 -0.78 5.37
CA ALA A 415 -6.41 -1.56 4.89
C ALA A 415 -6.95 -2.51 5.96
N TYR A 416 -8.22 -2.90 5.83
CA TYR A 416 -8.84 -3.88 6.69
C TYR A 416 -8.39 -5.29 6.31
N CYS A 417 -7.45 -5.81 7.10
CA CYS A 417 -6.91 -7.15 6.96
C CYS A 417 -7.93 -8.19 7.44
N ASP A 418 -8.38 -9.07 6.55
CA ASP A 418 -9.25 -10.19 6.91
C ASP A 418 -8.46 -11.18 7.78
N PRO A 419 -8.76 -11.29 9.09
CA PRO A 419 -8.00 -12.12 10.02
C PRO A 419 -8.15 -13.62 9.73
N ASP A 420 -9.21 -14.00 9.00
CA ASP A 420 -9.45 -15.40 8.63
C ASP A 420 -8.67 -15.75 7.36
N ALA A 421 -8.22 -14.81 6.55
CA ALA A 421 -7.51 -15.09 5.30
C ALA A 421 -6.03 -14.68 5.32
N PHE A 422 -5.68 -13.68 6.13
CA PHE A 422 -4.36 -13.08 6.16
C PHE A 422 -3.87 -12.80 7.58
N THR A 423 -2.54 -12.76 7.72
CA THR A 423 -1.85 -12.16 8.86
C THR A 423 -0.99 -10.99 8.40
N GLY A 424 -0.67 -10.05 9.30
CA GLY A 424 0.18 -8.90 8.98
C GLY A 424 -0.53 -7.55 9.00
N LYS A 425 -1.74 -7.46 9.58
CA LYS A 425 -2.44 -6.19 9.86
C LYS A 425 -1.47 -5.10 10.35
N GLY A 426 -1.57 -3.90 9.78
CA GLY A 426 -0.68 -2.77 10.09
C GLY A 426 0.61 -2.73 9.28
N ASN A 427 0.93 -3.77 8.51
CA ASN A 427 2.12 -3.82 7.67
C ASN A 427 1.77 -3.64 6.18
N PRO A 428 2.70 -3.11 5.36
CA PRO A 428 2.53 -3.02 3.91
C PRO A 428 2.62 -4.38 3.20
N THR A 429 2.92 -5.45 3.94
CA THR A 429 3.04 -6.82 3.42
C THR A 429 2.33 -7.77 4.37
N TRP A 430 1.49 -8.63 3.81
CA TRP A 430 0.72 -9.63 4.56
C TRP A 430 1.16 -11.05 4.19
N THR A 431 0.71 -12.03 4.96
CA THR A 431 0.89 -13.46 4.65
C THR A 431 -0.48 -14.10 4.50
N PHE A 432 -0.69 -14.83 3.40
CA PHE A 432 -1.92 -15.59 3.19
C PHE A 432 -1.87 -16.93 3.95
N ILE A 433 -2.89 -17.22 4.76
CA ILE A 433 -2.86 -18.37 5.69
C ILE A 433 -3.74 -19.54 5.26
N GLN A 434 -4.58 -19.36 4.24
CA GLN A 434 -5.54 -20.37 3.81
C GLN A 434 -4.98 -21.36 2.79
N ALA A 435 -5.70 -22.47 2.58
CA ALA A 435 -5.28 -23.54 1.68
C ALA A 435 -5.04 -23.03 0.25
N THR A 436 -4.04 -23.59 -0.43
CA THR A 436 -3.73 -23.22 -1.81
C THR A 436 -4.91 -23.54 -2.74
N SER A 437 -5.53 -22.51 -3.30
CA SER A 437 -6.71 -22.65 -4.16
C SER A 437 -6.89 -21.42 -5.04
N GLU A 438 -8.01 -21.40 -5.75
CA GLU A 438 -8.52 -20.22 -6.43
C GLU A 438 -9.41 -19.42 -5.47
N TYR A 439 -9.18 -18.11 -5.42
CA TYR A 439 -9.87 -17.16 -4.55
C TYR A 439 -10.39 -16.00 -5.38
N TYR A 440 -11.61 -15.56 -5.07
CA TYR A 440 -12.12 -14.29 -5.56
C TYR A 440 -11.81 -13.21 -4.51
N VAL A 441 -11.27 -12.10 -4.98
CA VAL A 441 -10.88 -10.96 -4.15
C VAL A 441 -11.57 -9.72 -4.70
N LEU A 442 -12.18 -8.94 -3.80
CA LEU A 442 -12.72 -7.62 -4.07
C LEU A 442 -12.10 -6.62 -3.09
N ILE A 443 -11.58 -5.52 -3.61
CA ILE A 443 -10.88 -4.49 -2.85
C ILE A 443 -11.48 -3.14 -3.18
N ASP A 444 -11.95 -2.44 -2.16
CA ASP A 444 -12.25 -1.02 -2.27
C ASP A 444 -11.03 -0.22 -1.81
N ALA A 445 -10.39 0.46 -2.76
CA ALA A 445 -9.13 1.15 -2.52
C ALA A 445 -9.25 2.37 -1.59
N PHE A 446 -10.45 2.98 -1.48
CA PHE A 446 -10.65 4.15 -0.64
C PHE A 446 -11.02 3.77 0.79
N SER A 447 -12.04 2.91 0.97
CA SER A 447 -12.38 2.42 2.32
C SER A 447 -11.27 1.53 2.89
N GLY A 448 -10.51 0.84 2.03
CA GLY A 448 -9.54 -0.16 2.41
C GLY A 448 -10.19 -1.50 2.76
N ASN A 449 -11.48 -1.66 2.47
CA ASN A 449 -12.20 -2.91 2.68
C ASN A 449 -11.73 -3.96 1.68
N ILE A 450 -11.40 -5.13 2.21
CA ILE A 450 -11.01 -6.29 1.42
C ILE A 450 -11.97 -7.42 1.74
N TYR A 451 -12.61 -7.92 0.69
CA TYR A 451 -13.38 -9.14 0.70
C TYR A 451 -12.61 -10.22 -0.04
N ILE A 452 -12.47 -11.38 0.59
CA ILE A 452 -11.85 -12.55 -0.01
C ILE A 452 -12.70 -13.77 0.27
N ARG A 453 -12.88 -14.59 -0.77
CA ARG A 453 -13.57 -15.87 -0.66
C ARG A 453 -12.83 -16.94 -1.42
N ASN A 454 -12.84 -18.16 -0.89
CA ASN A 454 -12.50 -19.33 -1.71
C ASN A 454 -13.49 -19.42 -2.87
N ASN A 455 -13.02 -19.63 -4.10
CA ASN A 455 -13.89 -19.62 -5.29
C ASN A 455 -14.45 -21.01 -5.65
N LYS A 456 -14.11 -22.05 -4.87
CA LYS A 456 -14.58 -23.44 -5.08
C LYS A 456 -15.66 -23.88 -4.10
N GLY A 457 -15.61 -23.39 -2.87
CA GLY A 457 -16.53 -23.79 -1.79
C GLY A 457 -16.13 -25.12 -1.15
N TYR A 458 -17.13 -25.90 -0.74
CA TYR A 458 -16.92 -27.17 -0.04
C TYR A 458 -16.09 -28.15 -0.90
N PRO A 459 -15.08 -28.84 -0.34
CA PRO A 459 -14.82 -29.02 1.09
C PRO A 459 -13.92 -27.95 1.74
N GLU A 460 -13.42 -26.96 1.01
CA GLU A 460 -12.43 -26.01 1.53
C GLU A 460 -13.06 -24.84 2.30
N ALA A 461 -14.29 -24.48 1.95
CA ALA A 461 -15.00 -23.39 2.61
C ALA A 461 -16.52 -23.60 2.63
N LEU A 462 -17.15 -22.98 3.62
CA LEU A 462 -18.59 -22.70 3.67
C LEU A 462 -18.81 -21.19 3.65
N TYR A 463 -20.05 -20.75 3.48
CA TYR A 463 -20.39 -19.33 3.41
C TYR A 463 -21.57 -19.03 4.32
N MET A 464 -21.54 -17.87 4.98
CA MET A 464 -22.66 -17.35 5.74
C MET A 464 -23.18 -16.07 5.10
N ASP A 465 -24.49 -16.04 4.87
CA ASP A 465 -25.24 -14.85 4.45
C ASP A 465 -26.19 -14.48 5.58
N GLY A 466 -26.57 -13.21 5.68
CA GLY A 466 -27.44 -12.78 6.76
C GLY A 466 -27.52 -11.28 6.95
N TRP A 467 -28.16 -10.88 8.03
CA TRP A 467 -28.21 -9.48 8.44
C TRP A 467 -27.82 -9.31 9.91
N SER A 468 -27.48 -8.07 10.30
CA SER A 468 -27.00 -7.74 11.66
C SER A 468 -25.62 -8.30 12.01
N TRP A 469 -24.74 -8.36 11.02
CA TRP A 469 -23.32 -8.63 11.20
C TRP A 469 -22.47 -7.82 10.20
N GLY A 470 -21.18 -7.71 10.47
CA GLY A 470 -20.16 -7.13 9.59
C GLY A 470 -18.85 -7.90 9.76
N LYS A 471 -17.88 -7.72 8.86
CA LYS A 471 -16.54 -8.28 9.06
C LYS A 471 -15.74 -7.41 10.03
N TYR A 472 -15.95 -6.10 9.95
CA TYR A 472 -15.33 -5.08 10.80
C TYR A 472 -16.40 -4.25 11.51
N PRO A 473 -16.06 -3.51 12.59
CA PRO A 473 -17.04 -2.76 13.37
C PRO A 473 -17.72 -1.66 12.56
N ASP A 474 -16.94 -1.06 11.65
CA ASP A 474 -17.34 0.05 10.79
C ASP A 474 -17.96 -0.41 9.46
N ASP A 475 -18.09 -1.72 9.23
CA ASP A 475 -18.81 -2.19 8.06
C ASP A 475 -20.27 -1.74 8.12
N PRO A 476 -20.86 -1.33 6.99
CA PRO A 476 -22.29 -1.13 6.93
C PRO A 476 -22.96 -2.45 7.33
N LYS A 477 -23.98 -2.35 8.20
CA LYS A 477 -24.78 -3.49 8.65
C LYS A 477 -25.14 -4.33 7.44
N LYS A 478 -24.55 -5.52 7.31
CA LYS A 478 -24.82 -6.34 6.13
C LYS A 478 -26.30 -6.70 6.13
N VAL A 479 -26.88 -6.67 4.94
CA VAL A 479 -28.19 -7.19 4.62
C VAL A 479 -27.94 -8.24 3.54
N TRP A 480 -28.75 -9.29 3.50
CA TRP A 480 -28.67 -10.42 2.57
C TRP A 480 -28.05 -10.04 1.22
N ASP A 481 -26.79 -10.41 1.03
CA ASP A 481 -26.00 -10.06 -0.16
C ASP A 481 -25.12 -11.25 -0.53
N PRO A 482 -25.53 -12.02 -1.55
CA PRO A 482 -24.78 -13.18 -2.01
C PRO A 482 -23.34 -12.85 -2.38
N ASN A 483 -23.07 -11.65 -2.91
CA ASN A 483 -21.76 -11.30 -3.44
C ASN A 483 -20.71 -11.12 -2.34
N THR A 484 -21.14 -10.77 -1.12
CA THR A 484 -20.23 -10.46 0.00
C THR A 484 -20.43 -11.34 1.24
N ARG A 485 -20.90 -12.58 1.04
CA ARG A 485 -21.05 -13.59 2.10
C ARG A 485 -19.77 -13.84 2.88
N LEU A 486 -19.86 -13.94 4.20
CA LEU A 486 -18.74 -14.32 5.04
C LEU A 486 -18.22 -15.70 4.64
N THR A 487 -16.92 -15.83 4.40
CA THR A 487 -16.29 -17.13 4.11
C THR A 487 -15.83 -17.78 5.40
N LEU A 488 -16.29 -19.01 5.65
CA LEU A 488 -15.84 -19.87 6.75
C LEU A 488 -14.85 -20.88 6.21
N TYR A 489 -13.62 -20.85 6.72
CA TYR A 489 -12.54 -21.70 6.24
C TYR A 489 -12.44 -22.99 7.03
N ARG A 490 -12.10 -24.08 6.34
CA ARG A 490 -11.92 -25.40 6.96
C ARG A 490 -10.74 -25.39 7.95
N VAL A 491 -10.96 -25.94 9.15
CA VAL A 491 -9.93 -26.08 10.18
C VAL A 491 -9.18 -27.40 10.00
N GLY A 492 -7.93 -27.30 9.53
CA GLY A 492 -7.07 -28.46 9.30
C GLY A 492 -7.69 -29.47 8.34
N THR A 493 -7.76 -30.73 8.73
CA THR A 493 -8.38 -31.81 7.97
C THR A 493 -9.78 -32.18 8.48
N THR A 494 -10.32 -31.43 9.44
CA THR A 494 -11.62 -31.71 10.07
C THR A 494 -12.77 -31.22 9.19
N ASN A 495 -14.02 -31.57 9.52
CA ASN A 495 -15.22 -31.03 8.88
C ASN A 495 -15.78 -29.82 9.67
N VAL A 496 -14.89 -29.09 10.33
CA VAL A 496 -15.20 -27.85 11.06
C VAL A 496 -14.75 -26.67 10.24
N TYR A 497 -15.60 -25.65 10.14
CA TYR A 497 -15.38 -24.42 9.39
C TYR A 497 -15.53 -23.22 10.30
N GLU A 498 -14.56 -22.31 10.28
CA GLU A 498 -14.53 -21.16 11.18
C GLU A 498 -14.40 -19.83 10.42
N ALA A 499 -15.01 -18.79 10.99
CA ALA A 499 -14.76 -17.39 10.63
C ALA A 499 -14.99 -16.48 11.84
N GLN A 500 -14.42 -15.29 11.77
CA GLN A 500 -14.72 -14.17 12.65
C GLN A 500 -15.69 -13.20 12.00
N ALA A 501 -16.69 -12.75 12.77
CA ALA A 501 -17.61 -11.68 12.39
C ALA A 501 -17.90 -10.77 13.58
N TYR A 502 -18.21 -9.51 13.30
CA TYR A 502 -18.73 -8.55 14.26
C TYR A 502 -20.27 -8.61 14.26
N ILE A 503 -20.87 -8.93 15.41
CA ILE A 503 -22.33 -9.10 15.54
C ILE A 503 -22.93 -7.90 16.27
N TYR A 504 -24.03 -7.35 15.74
CA TYR A 504 -24.68 -6.18 16.32
C TYR A 504 -25.77 -6.53 17.36
N THR A 505 -26.00 -5.62 18.32
CA THR A 505 -26.94 -5.80 19.45
C THR A 505 -28.42 -5.91 19.07
N TRP A 506 -28.79 -5.65 17.82
CA TRP A 506 -30.19 -5.71 17.37
C TRP A 506 -30.70 -7.14 17.16
N GLY A 507 -29.81 -8.14 17.22
CA GLY A 507 -30.12 -9.50 16.79
C GLY A 507 -30.26 -9.58 15.27
N GLY A 508 -30.24 -10.80 14.73
CA GLY A 508 -30.26 -11.01 13.29
C GLY A 508 -30.47 -12.46 12.90
N ASN A 509 -30.43 -12.73 11.60
CA ASN A 509 -30.55 -14.07 11.05
C ASN A 509 -29.40 -14.38 10.11
N CYS A 510 -29.04 -15.67 10.04
CA CYS A 510 -28.04 -16.16 9.10
C CYS A 510 -28.46 -17.46 8.42
N ARG A 511 -27.93 -17.68 7.21
CA ARG A 511 -28.00 -18.94 6.45
C ARG A 511 -26.61 -19.36 6.04
N PHE A 512 -26.41 -20.67 5.95
CA PHE A 512 -25.14 -21.25 5.52
C PHE A 512 -25.27 -21.86 4.12
N PHE A 513 -24.22 -21.78 3.32
CA PHE A 513 -24.17 -22.29 1.95
C PHE A 513 -22.87 -23.07 1.72
N SER A 514 -22.94 -24.10 0.87
CA SER A 514 -21.75 -24.92 0.56
C SER A 514 -20.98 -24.45 -0.68
N ALA A 515 -21.50 -23.44 -1.38
CA ALA A 515 -20.96 -22.93 -2.63
C ALA A 515 -20.96 -21.39 -2.64
N PRO A 516 -19.94 -20.78 -3.27
CA PRO A 516 -19.85 -19.32 -3.39
C PRO A 516 -20.92 -18.80 -4.34
N ALA A 517 -21.33 -17.55 -4.15
CA ALA A 517 -22.25 -16.86 -5.05
C ALA A 517 -21.59 -16.47 -6.38
N ILE A 518 -21.70 -17.34 -7.38
CA ILE A 518 -21.18 -17.09 -8.72
C ILE A 518 -22.38 -16.97 -9.67
N GLU A 519 -22.47 -15.85 -10.36
CA GLU A 519 -23.53 -15.59 -11.34
C GLU A 519 -23.63 -16.72 -12.37
N GLY A 520 -24.86 -17.09 -12.74
CA GLY A 520 -25.12 -18.15 -13.71
C GLY A 520 -24.93 -19.58 -13.19
N THR A 521 -24.69 -19.76 -11.88
CA THR A 521 -24.58 -21.09 -11.25
C THR A 521 -25.73 -21.34 -10.26
N ASP A 522 -26.03 -22.61 -10.00
CA ASP A 522 -27.04 -23.04 -9.04
C ASP A 522 -26.60 -22.92 -7.57
N TYR A 523 -25.64 -22.05 -7.25
CA TYR A 523 -25.09 -21.90 -5.90
C TYR A 523 -26.16 -21.57 -4.85
N GLY A 524 -27.17 -20.78 -5.23
CA GLY A 524 -28.25 -20.38 -4.34
C GLY A 524 -29.10 -21.56 -3.87
N LYS A 525 -29.06 -22.68 -4.61
CA LYS A 525 -29.77 -23.91 -4.28
C LYS A 525 -29.03 -24.79 -3.27
N ARG A 526 -27.79 -24.46 -2.87
CA ARG A 526 -26.95 -25.26 -1.95
C ARG A 526 -26.94 -24.67 -0.53
N GLU A 527 -28.13 -24.40 0.02
CA GLU A 527 -28.35 -23.86 1.38
C GLU A 527 -28.51 -24.96 2.43
N PHE A 528 -27.79 -24.85 3.54
CA PHE A 528 -27.98 -25.72 4.69
C PHE A 528 -29.26 -25.33 5.45
N GLN A 529 -30.32 -26.10 5.24
CA GLN A 529 -31.60 -25.82 5.89
C GLN A 529 -31.52 -26.04 7.42
N PRO A 530 -32.23 -25.25 8.24
CA PRO A 530 -32.11 -25.31 9.71
C PRO A 530 -32.41 -26.67 10.33
N LYS A 531 -33.27 -27.49 9.69
CA LYS A 531 -33.61 -28.84 10.16
C LYS A 531 -32.41 -29.80 10.24
N HIS A 532 -31.35 -29.52 9.48
CA HIS A 532 -30.11 -30.30 9.50
C HIS A 532 -29.19 -29.93 10.66
N PHE A 533 -29.51 -28.92 11.45
CA PHE A 533 -28.74 -28.53 12.62
C PHE A 533 -29.35 -29.05 13.93
N GLU A 534 -28.49 -29.29 14.90
CA GLU A 534 -28.81 -29.53 16.30
C GLU A 534 -28.76 -28.22 17.10
N SER A 535 -29.71 -28.06 18.03
CA SER A 535 -29.69 -27.03 19.08
C SER A 535 -29.52 -25.59 18.58
N VAL A 536 -30.07 -25.26 17.40
CA VAL A 536 -30.12 -23.89 16.87
C VAL A 536 -31.36 -23.16 17.34
N GLU A 537 -31.21 -21.89 17.70
CA GLU A 537 -32.33 -20.99 17.87
C GLU A 537 -32.81 -20.50 16.49
N LEU A 538 -34.13 -20.47 16.32
CA LEU A 538 -34.75 -20.02 15.08
C LEU A 538 -35.54 -18.74 15.33
N SER A 539 -35.37 -17.78 14.43
CA SER A 539 -36.26 -16.62 14.30
C SER A 539 -36.77 -16.61 12.86
N ASP A 540 -38.09 -16.55 12.69
CA ASP A 540 -38.77 -16.66 11.38
C ASP A 540 -38.35 -17.90 10.56
N GLY A 541 -38.06 -19.01 11.26
CA GLY A 541 -37.65 -20.27 10.63
C GLY A 541 -36.23 -20.25 10.07
N ILE A 542 -35.41 -19.24 10.39
CA ILE A 542 -34.00 -19.11 10.00
C ILE A 542 -33.14 -19.12 11.26
N ILE A 543 -31.89 -19.60 11.16
CA ILE A 543 -30.95 -19.61 12.30
C ILE A 543 -30.76 -18.17 12.80
N ALA A 544 -30.99 -17.96 14.09
CA ALA A 544 -30.81 -16.68 14.75
C ALA A 544 -29.33 -16.46 15.11
N LEU A 545 -28.85 -15.23 14.91
CA LEU A 545 -27.58 -14.78 15.49
C LEU A 545 -27.76 -14.48 16.99
N PRO A 546 -26.71 -14.63 17.81
CA PRO A 546 -26.77 -14.22 19.21
C PRO A 546 -27.09 -12.72 19.32
N VAL A 547 -27.76 -12.33 20.41
CA VAL A 547 -28.04 -10.94 20.75
C VAL A 547 -27.08 -10.51 21.87
N PRO A 548 -25.91 -9.92 21.54
CA PRO A 548 -24.97 -9.52 22.56
C PRO A 548 -25.45 -8.28 23.32
N ALA A 549 -24.97 -8.09 24.55
CA ALA A 549 -25.24 -6.88 25.33
C ALA A 549 -24.60 -5.62 24.70
N GLU A 550 -23.45 -5.81 24.04
CA GLU A 550 -22.71 -4.79 23.30
C GLU A 550 -22.24 -5.36 21.95
N HIS A 551 -22.10 -4.50 20.94
CA HIS A 551 -21.57 -4.91 19.65
C HIS A 551 -20.18 -5.52 19.82
N SER A 552 -19.95 -6.74 19.31
CA SER A 552 -18.72 -7.49 19.62
C SER A 552 -18.36 -8.52 18.56
N TYR A 553 -17.11 -8.96 18.59
CA TYR A 553 -16.61 -10.02 17.72
C TYR A 553 -17.01 -11.40 18.22
N TYR A 554 -17.37 -12.25 17.28
CA TYR A 554 -17.70 -13.65 17.50
C TYR A 554 -16.90 -14.52 16.55
N LYS A 555 -16.42 -15.65 17.07
CA LYS A 555 -16.04 -16.79 16.27
C LYS A 555 -17.28 -17.61 15.95
N ILE A 556 -17.51 -17.82 14.67
CA ILE A 556 -18.56 -18.67 14.12
C ILE A 556 -17.91 -19.99 13.74
N SER A 557 -18.41 -21.10 14.29
CA SER A 557 -17.92 -22.45 14.00
C SER A 557 -19.05 -23.33 13.52
N VAL A 558 -18.92 -23.90 12.32
CA VAL A 558 -19.87 -24.84 11.73
C VAL A 558 -19.20 -26.20 11.60
N ASP A 559 -19.73 -27.20 12.29
CA ASP A 559 -19.26 -28.59 12.24
C ASP A 559 -20.29 -29.43 11.48
N VAL A 560 -19.92 -29.85 10.26
CA VAL A 560 -20.75 -30.71 9.40
C VAL A 560 -20.55 -32.21 9.67
N LYS A 561 -19.97 -32.56 10.82
CA LYS A 561 -19.78 -33.92 11.33
C LYS A 561 -19.01 -34.80 10.36
N ASP A 562 -19.69 -35.79 9.76
CA ASP A 562 -19.08 -36.75 8.85
C ASP A 562 -19.08 -36.26 7.39
N GLY A 563 -19.59 -35.05 7.13
CA GLY A 563 -19.75 -34.46 5.79
C GLY A 563 -21.15 -34.67 5.22
N PHE A 564 -21.37 -34.25 3.97
CA PHE A 564 -22.67 -34.32 3.31
C PHE A 564 -22.53 -34.45 1.78
N THR A 565 -23.66 -34.73 1.13
CA THR A 565 -23.79 -34.70 -0.34
C THR A 565 -25.06 -33.94 -0.74
N TRP A 566 -25.10 -33.46 -1.98
CA TRP A 566 -26.29 -32.87 -2.58
C TRP A 566 -26.94 -33.85 -3.54
N ASN A 567 -28.25 -34.06 -3.40
CA ASN A 567 -29.06 -34.69 -4.43
C ASN A 567 -29.69 -33.59 -5.29
N GLU A 568 -29.12 -33.37 -6.47
CA GLU A 568 -29.54 -32.31 -7.39
C GLU A 568 -30.81 -32.67 -8.18
N ASP A 569 -31.21 -33.95 -8.19
CA ASP A 569 -32.45 -34.42 -8.83
C ASP A 569 -33.69 -34.17 -7.97
N LYS A 570 -33.50 -33.88 -6.68
CA LYS A 570 -34.58 -33.66 -5.71
C LYS A 570 -34.48 -32.29 -5.07
N MET A 571 -35.59 -31.56 -5.10
CA MET A 571 -35.70 -30.25 -4.48
C MET A 571 -36.40 -30.35 -3.12
N ASP A 572 -35.99 -29.48 -2.21
CA ASP A 572 -36.56 -29.26 -0.89
C ASP A 572 -36.90 -27.79 -0.77
N GLY A 573 -38.13 -27.45 -1.17
CA GLY A 573 -38.48 -26.08 -1.53
C GLY A 573 -37.74 -25.65 -2.79
N GLU A 574 -36.98 -24.56 -2.70
CA GLU A 574 -36.17 -23.99 -3.80
C GLU A 574 -34.70 -24.45 -3.77
N TYR A 575 -34.33 -25.32 -2.83
CA TYR A 575 -32.96 -25.81 -2.63
C TYR A 575 -32.82 -27.25 -3.08
N TYR A 576 -31.61 -27.67 -3.44
CA TYR A 576 -31.31 -29.09 -3.60
C TYR A 576 -31.48 -29.83 -2.27
N THR A 577 -31.70 -31.14 -2.33
CA THR A 577 -31.84 -31.93 -1.11
C THR A 577 -30.46 -32.20 -0.52
N LEU A 578 -30.19 -31.69 0.68
CA LEU A 578 -28.98 -32.00 1.44
C LEU A 578 -29.11 -33.36 2.14
N VAL A 579 -28.12 -34.23 1.95
CA VAL A 579 -28.06 -35.55 2.59
C VAL A 579 -26.83 -35.59 3.52
N PRO A 580 -27.02 -35.46 4.85
CA PRO A 580 -25.94 -35.61 5.81
C PRO A 580 -25.40 -37.04 5.81
N THR A 581 -24.10 -37.18 5.95
CA THR A 581 -23.47 -38.51 6.07
C THR A 581 -23.83 -39.12 7.42
N ASN A 582 -24.20 -40.40 7.43
CA ASN A 582 -24.62 -41.15 8.62
C ASN A 582 -25.80 -40.51 9.37
N ASP A 583 -26.64 -39.73 8.68
CA ASP A 583 -27.81 -39.01 9.23
C ASP A 583 -27.49 -38.12 10.44
N LYS A 584 -26.22 -37.72 10.61
CA LYS A 584 -25.79 -36.84 11.69
C LYS A 584 -26.21 -35.41 11.39
N LYS A 585 -26.82 -34.76 12.37
CA LYS A 585 -27.09 -33.33 12.30
C LYS A 585 -25.83 -32.52 12.56
N PHE A 586 -25.74 -31.38 11.89
CA PHE A 586 -24.66 -30.42 12.01
C PHE A 586 -24.80 -29.59 13.28
N THR A 587 -23.72 -28.93 13.68
CA THR A 587 -23.77 -27.98 14.80
C THR A 587 -23.17 -26.65 14.36
N VAL A 588 -23.78 -25.55 14.81
CA VAL A 588 -23.21 -24.21 14.69
C VAL A 588 -23.02 -23.63 16.09
N THR A 589 -21.92 -22.92 16.30
CA THR A 589 -21.61 -22.27 17.57
C THR A 589 -21.12 -20.86 17.32
N PHE A 590 -21.66 -19.91 18.09
CA PHE A 590 -21.23 -18.52 18.11
C PHE A 590 -20.54 -18.27 19.45
N THR A 591 -19.23 -18.02 19.43
CA THR A 591 -18.42 -17.80 20.65
C THR A 591 -17.91 -16.37 20.66
N PRO A 592 -18.22 -15.54 21.69
CA PRO A 592 -17.62 -14.21 21.84
C PRO A 592 -16.09 -14.29 21.86
N LEU A 593 -15.41 -13.32 21.23
CA LEU A 593 -13.95 -13.22 21.15
C LEU A 593 -13.35 -12.20 22.11
#